data_AF-A0A497CTK1-F1
#
_entry.id   AF-A0A497CTK1-F1
#
_cell.length_a   1.000
_cell.length_b   1.000
_cell.length_c   1.000
_cell.angle_alpha   90.00
_cell.angle_beta   90.00
_cell.angle_gamma   90.00
#
_symmetry.space_group_name_H-M   'P 1'
#
loop_
_entity.id
_entity.type
_entity.pdbx_description
1 polymer ?
#
loop_
_entity_poly.entity_id
_entity_poly.type
_entity_poly.pdbx_seq_one_letter_code
_entity_poly.pdbx_strand_id
1 'polypeptide(L)'
;IYSKPYPNQFLSTLSLFLAKHMDNEWCREMIRKNFNDFIDKQISKYTDYQTTPVSFIGSVAFHFQNILKEVLDEHQISLGKVIKQPMDGLVAYHSGKVS
;
A
#
# COMPACT_ATOMS: atom_id res chain seq x y z
N ILE A 1 8.92 -11.78 18.78
CA ILE A 1 8.03 -12.49 17.83
C ILE A 1 7.64 -11.48 16.74
N TYR A 2 8.61 -11.02 15.98
CA TYR A 2 8.49 -9.90 15.04
C TYR A 2 9.32 -10.28 13.81
N SER A 3 8.70 -10.93 12.83
CA SER A 3 9.21 -11.12 11.46
C SER A 3 8.31 -12.14 10.76
N LYS A 4 7.13 -11.70 10.31
CA LYS A 4 6.44 -12.43 9.23
C LYS A 4 7.23 -12.14 7.94
N PRO A 5 7.58 -13.15 7.13
CA PRO A 5 8.54 -13.02 6.02
C PRO A 5 8.02 -12.30 4.76
N TYR A 6 6.78 -11.83 4.75
CA TYR A 6 6.09 -11.38 3.55
C TYR A 6 6.14 -9.88 3.19
N PRO A 7 6.51 -8.91 4.08
CA PRO A 7 6.68 -7.51 3.67
C PRO A 7 7.79 -7.34 2.63
N ASN A 8 8.89 -8.08 2.78
CA ASN A 8 10.10 -7.92 1.98
C ASN A 8 9.87 -8.31 0.50
N GLN A 9 9.00 -9.28 0.21
CA GLN A 9 8.72 -9.68 -1.17
C GLN A 9 7.91 -8.61 -1.90
N PHE A 10 6.84 -8.11 -1.28
CA PHE A 10 6.03 -7.03 -1.84
C PHE A 10 6.89 -5.78 -2.09
N LEU A 11 7.69 -5.38 -1.09
CA LEU A 11 8.60 -4.23 -1.22
C LEU A 11 9.68 -4.44 -2.29
N SER A 12 10.22 -5.66 -2.43
CA SER A 12 11.22 -5.99 -3.45
C SER A 12 10.62 -5.94 -4.86
N THR A 13 9.44 -6.54 -5.07
CA THR A 13 8.73 -6.49 -6.36
C THR A 13 8.39 -5.06 -6.77
N LEU A 14 7.99 -4.23 -5.81
CA LEU A 14 7.71 -2.80 -6.04
C LEU A 14 8.97 -1.96 -6.29
N SER A 15 10.07 -2.25 -5.59
CA SER A 15 11.35 -1.56 -5.79
C SER A 15 11.93 -1.86 -7.17
N LEU A 16 11.90 -3.14 -7.58
CA LEU A 16 12.31 -3.56 -8.93
C LEU A 16 11.42 -2.95 -10.03
N PHE A 17 10.16 -2.67 -9.70
CA PHE A 17 9.19 -2.04 -10.58
C PHE A 17 9.47 -0.54 -10.80
N LEU A 18 9.72 0.24 -9.74
CA LEU A 18 10.08 1.66 -9.86
C LEU A 18 11.30 1.88 -10.75
N ALA A 19 12.21 0.91 -10.79
CA ALA A 19 13.41 0.97 -11.62
C ALA A 19 13.17 0.65 -13.10
N LYS A 20 12.05 0.02 -13.48
CA LYS A 20 11.91 -0.61 -14.81
C LYS A 20 10.89 0.02 -15.76
N HIS A 21 9.87 0.78 -15.33
CA HIS A 21 8.80 1.13 -16.27
C HIS A 21 8.20 2.54 -16.19
N MET A 22 8.21 3.19 -17.37
CA MET A 22 7.49 4.40 -17.80
C MET A 22 6.30 4.06 -18.73
N ASP A 23 5.94 2.77 -18.88
CA ASP A 23 4.91 2.30 -19.82
C ASP A 23 3.58 2.06 -19.10
N ASN A 24 2.61 2.95 -19.32
CA ASN A 24 1.53 3.25 -18.36
C ASN A 24 0.54 2.08 -18.14
N GLU A 25 0.20 1.33 -19.19
CA GLU A 25 -0.82 0.26 -19.12
C GLU A 25 -0.30 -1.04 -18.47
N TRP A 26 0.84 -1.55 -18.93
CA TRP A 26 1.45 -2.76 -18.35
C TRP A 26 1.78 -2.55 -16.86
N CYS A 27 2.21 -1.34 -16.49
CA CYS A 27 2.41 -0.97 -15.09
C CYS A 27 1.14 -1.09 -14.27
N ARG A 28 0.02 -0.57 -14.79
CA ARG A 28 -1.27 -0.60 -14.09
C ARG A 28 -1.72 -2.03 -13.83
N GLU A 29 -1.66 -2.91 -14.83
CA GLU A 29 -2.04 -4.32 -14.66
C GLU A 29 -1.16 -5.04 -13.64
N MET A 30 0.16 -4.81 -13.70
CA MET A 30 1.07 -5.44 -12.75
C MET A 30 0.85 -4.94 -11.32
N ILE A 31 0.65 -3.63 -11.10
CA ILE A 31 0.35 -3.08 -9.77
C ILE A 31 -0.97 -3.64 -9.24
N ARG A 32 -2.01 -3.68 -10.09
CA ARG A 32 -3.29 -4.26 -9.74
C ARG A 32 -3.16 -5.73 -9.32
N LYS A 33 -2.37 -6.52 -10.05
CA LYS A 33 -2.07 -7.92 -9.71
C LYS A 33 -1.37 -8.03 -8.35
N ASN A 34 -0.38 -7.17 -8.09
CA ASN A 34 0.35 -7.18 -6.81
C ASN A 34 -0.56 -6.83 -5.62
N PHE A 35 -1.50 -5.90 -5.77
CA PHE A 35 -2.47 -5.60 -4.71
C PHE A 35 -3.45 -6.75 -4.47
N ASN A 36 -3.94 -7.42 -5.53
CA ASN A 36 -4.75 -8.64 -5.38
C ASN A 36 -3.97 -9.73 -4.62
N ASP A 37 -2.73 -10.02 -5.05
CA ASP A 37 -1.85 -10.96 -4.37
C ASP A 37 -1.63 -10.59 -2.90
N PHE A 38 -1.55 -9.30 -2.57
CA PHE A 38 -1.41 -8.82 -1.20
C PHE A 38 -2.67 -9.06 -0.37
N ILE A 39 -3.86 -8.78 -0.92
CA ILE A 39 -5.13 -9.04 -0.25
C ILE A 39 -5.27 -10.54 0.02
N ASP A 40 -5.13 -11.37 -1.01
CA ASP A 40 -5.34 -12.81 -0.92
C ASP A 40 -4.35 -13.50 0.02
N LYS A 41 -3.10 -13.02 0.07
CA LYS A 41 -2.05 -13.68 0.87
C LYS A 41 -1.91 -13.10 2.26
N GLN A 42 -2.35 -11.86 2.50
CA GLN A 42 -2.13 -11.17 3.78
C GLN A 42 -3.44 -10.73 4.45
N ILE A 43 -4.31 -10.01 3.74
CA ILE A 43 -5.49 -9.38 4.33
C ILE A 43 -6.62 -10.40 4.57
N SER A 44 -6.87 -11.31 3.63
CA SER A 44 -7.91 -12.35 3.72
C SER A 44 -7.75 -13.30 4.92
N LYS A 45 -6.54 -13.34 5.51
CA LYS A 45 -6.22 -14.17 6.69
C LYS A 45 -6.79 -13.61 7.99
N TYR A 46 -7.27 -12.37 8.00
CA TYR A 46 -7.94 -11.76 9.15
C TYR A 46 -9.44 -11.96 9.00
N THR A 47 -10.13 -12.46 10.03
CA THR A 47 -11.56 -12.80 9.96
C THR A 47 -12.46 -11.58 9.70
N ASP A 48 -12.03 -10.40 10.16
CA ASP A 48 -12.82 -9.16 10.15
C ASP A 48 -12.38 -8.17 9.06
N TYR A 49 -11.66 -8.64 8.04
CA TYR A 49 -11.06 -7.79 7.02
C TYR A 49 -12.07 -7.02 6.15
N GLN A 50 -13.31 -7.48 6.07
CA GLN A 50 -14.39 -6.81 5.34
C GLN A 50 -15.13 -5.77 6.19
N THR A 51 -15.10 -5.90 7.51
CA THR A 51 -15.81 -5.00 8.45
C THR A 51 -14.91 -3.89 8.99
N THR A 52 -13.58 -4.03 8.85
CA THR A 52 -12.59 -3.07 9.35
C THR A 52 -11.86 -2.37 8.19
N PRO A 53 -11.80 -1.03 8.17
CA PRO A 53 -11.05 -0.32 7.15
C PRO A 53 -9.55 -0.64 7.15
N VAL A 54 -9.01 -0.98 5.99
CA VAL A 54 -7.58 -1.30 5.82
C VAL A 54 -6.82 -0.04 5.43
N SER A 55 -5.84 0.35 6.25
CA SER A 55 -4.98 1.53 6.00
C SER A 55 -3.62 1.11 5.47
N PHE A 56 -3.05 1.92 4.59
CA PHE A 56 -1.77 1.66 3.91
C PHE A 56 -0.78 2.79 4.16
N ILE A 57 0.51 2.45 4.19
CA ILE A 57 1.61 3.40 4.37
C ILE A 57 2.67 3.14 3.30
N GLY A 58 3.22 4.20 2.72
CA GLY A 58 4.32 4.16 1.77
C GLY A 58 4.02 4.93 0.47
N SER A 59 5.09 5.33 -0.22
CA SER A 59 5.02 6.11 -1.45
C SER A 59 4.27 5.38 -2.56
N VAL A 60 4.38 4.06 -2.63
CA VAL A 60 3.69 3.24 -3.64
C VAL A 60 2.18 3.26 -3.42
N ALA A 61 1.72 2.96 -2.20
CA ALA A 61 0.28 2.97 -1.89
C ALA A 61 -0.34 4.35 -2.13
N PHE A 62 0.42 5.42 -1.85
CA PHE A 62 -0.01 6.79 -2.11
C PHE A 62 -0.09 7.13 -3.61
N HIS A 63 0.94 6.81 -4.40
CA HIS A 63 0.94 7.13 -5.84
C HIS A 63 -0.08 6.30 -6.62
N PHE A 64 -0.28 5.04 -6.23
CA PHE A 64 -1.21 4.12 -6.89
C PHE A 64 -2.52 3.94 -6.11
N GLN A 65 -2.90 4.95 -5.31
CA GLN A 65 -4.08 4.88 -4.44
C GLN A 65 -5.38 4.60 -5.22
N ASN A 66 -5.51 5.11 -6.44
CA ASN A 66 -6.69 4.86 -7.26
C ASN A 66 -6.82 3.37 -7.62
N ILE A 67 -5.72 2.76 -8.09
CA ILE A 67 -5.69 1.32 -8.41
C ILE A 67 -5.89 0.49 -7.14
N LEU A 68 -5.27 0.90 -6.03
CA LEU A 68 -5.44 0.26 -4.73
C LEU A 68 -6.90 0.26 -4.29
N LYS A 69 -7.58 1.40 -4.43
CA LYS A 69 -9.00 1.54 -4.10
C LYS A 69 -9.88 0.64 -4.97
N GLU A 70 -9.67 0.65 -6.29
CA GLU A 70 -10.40 -0.23 -7.22
C GLU A 70 -10.30 -1.70 -6.80
N VAL A 71 -9.09 -2.15 -6.46
CA VAL A 71 -8.86 -3.54 -6.04
C VAL A 71 -9.51 -3.83 -4.68
N LEU A 72 -9.47 -2.91 -3.73
CA LEU A 72 -10.13 -3.11 -2.43
C LEU A 72 -11.66 -3.15 -2.54
N ASP A 73 -12.23 -2.28 -3.37
CA ASP A 73 -13.68 -2.22 -3.60
C ASP A 73 -14.19 -3.54 -4.22
N GLU A 74 -13.44 -4.15 -5.14
CA GLU A 74 -13.74 -5.47 -5.72
C GLU A 74 -13.76 -6.60 -4.69
N HIS A 75 -12.95 -6.47 -3.64
CA HIS A 75 -12.88 -7.43 -2.53
C HIS A 75 -13.82 -7.07 -1.36
N GLN A 76 -14.66 -6.04 -1.52
CA GLN A 76 -15.56 -5.51 -0.49
C GLN A 76 -14.80 -5.06 0.77
N ILE A 77 -13.59 -4.52 0.59
CA ILE A 77 -12.75 -4.03 1.67
C ILE A 77 -12.80 -2.51 1.68
N SER A 78 -13.14 -1.93 2.83
CA SER A 78 -13.12 -0.47 2.99
C SER A 78 -11.68 0.05 3.04
N LEU A 79 -11.33 1.00 2.16
CA LEU A 79 -10.05 1.70 2.23
C LEU A 79 -10.06 2.71 3.39
N GLY A 80 -9.10 2.56 4.30
CA GLY A 80 -8.82 3.50 5.38
C GLY A 80 -7.89 4.64 4.95
N LYS A 81 -6.91 4.96 5.80
CA LYS A 81 -5.94 6.02 5.51
C LYS A 81 -4.83 5.50 4.59
N VAL A 82 -4.39 6.33 3.64
CA VAL A 82 -3.20 6.09 2.83
C VAL A 82 -2.18 7.18 3.12
N ILE A 83 -1.05 6.82 3.73
CA ILE A 83 -0.04 7.77 4.22
C ILE A 83 1.24 7.59 3.42
N LYS A 84 1.75 8.64 2.78
CA LYS A 84 2.93 8.56 1.88
C LYS A 84 4.22 8.15 2.59
N GLN A 85 4.49 8.73 3.76
CA GLN A 85 5.66 8.39 4.59
C GLN A 85 5.27 8.47 6.07
N PRO A 86 5.79 7.59 6.96
CA PRO A 86 5.55 7.67 8.40
C PRO A 86 6.08 8.96 9.07
N MET A 87 6.68 9.87 8.30
CA MET A 87 7.41 11.04 8.77
C MET A 87 6.68 12.38 8.56
N ASP A 88 5.48 12.44 7.98
CA ASP A 88 4.77 13.75 7.92
C ASP A 88 4.27 14.19 9.32
N GLY A 89 3.95 13.23 10.20
CA GLY A 89 3.59 13.52 11.60
C GLY A 89 4.79 13.85 12.50
N LEU A 90 5.98 13.32 12.18
CA LEU A 90 7.21 13.53 12.96
C LEU A 90 8.01 14.75 12.49
N VAL A 91 7.98 15.06 11.19
CA VAL A 91 8.55 16.31 10.67
C VAL A 91 7.77 17.50 11.22
N ALA A 92 6.44 17.44 11.38
CA ALA A 92 5.68 18.49 12.07
C ALA A 92 6.04 18.62 13.56
N TYR A 93 6.45 17.54 14.22
CA TYR A 93 6.82 17.55 15.64
C TYR A 93 8.28 17.97 15.90
N HIS A 94 9.16 17.85 14.90
CA HIS A 94 10.57 18.28 14.96
C HIS A 94 10.86 19.61 14.21
N SER A 95 9.99 20.04 13.31
CA SER A 95 10.13 21.30 12.57
C SER A 95 9.48 22.44 13.34
N GLY A 96 10.07 22.83 14.47
CA GLY A 96 9.68 24.04 15.20
C GLY A 96 9.66 25.28 14.31
N LYS A 97 8.57 25.48 13.58
CA LYS A 97 8.17 26.72 12.92
C LYS A 97 6.84 27.14 13.49
N VAL A 98 6.91 27.60 14.73
CA VAL A 98 6.25 28.85 15.09
C VAL A 98 7.15 29.95 14.53
N SER A 99 6.76 30.53 13.40
CA SER A 99 7.04 31.91 12.97
C SER A 99 6.29 32.15 11.66
#